data_AF-A0A7V9K2I3-F1
#
_entry.id   AF-A0A7V9K2I3-F1
#
_cell.length_a   1.000
_cell.length_b   1.000
_cell.length_c   1.000
_cell.angle_alpha   90.00
_cell.angle_beta   90.00
_cell.angle_gamma   90.00
#
_symmetry.space_group_name_H-M   'P 1'
#
loop_
_entity.id
_entity.type
_entity.pdbx_description
1 polymer ?
#
loop_
_entity_poly.entity_id
_entity_poly.type
_entity_poly.pdbx_seq_one_letter_code
_entity_poly.pdbx_strand_id
1 'polypeptide(L)'
;MRILLIILVFFQCSLGFTQVKGKDDKPFVLGYINEIQSKELSEKRVLNIYLPEGYKQEDSVKYPVIYLLDGSADEDFIHVTGLIQFNNFSWINRVPKSIVVGIANVDRRRDFTFPSGIKEEQEWYKTAGKSAAFISFIEKELKPFIEKKYKANTESMLIGQSLGGLLATEILLKKPYLFNKYVIISPSLWWDDGSLLKYAPQTLSVHQKQ
;
A
#
# COMPACT_ATOMS: atom_id res chain seq x y z
N MET A 1 2.64 34.79 -78.14
CA MET A 1 2.02 35.86 -77.33
C MET A 1 2.73 35.88 -75.98
N ARG A 2 3.45 36.96 -75.67
CA ARG A 2 4.32 37.15 -74.49
C ARG A 2 3.50 37.31 -73.20
N ILE A 3 3.81 36.61 -72.12
CA ILE A 3 3.50 37.01 -70.72
C ILE A 3 4.60 36.41 -69.81
N LEU A 4 5.67 37.16 -69.53
CA LEU A 4 5.97 37.91 -68.28
C LEU A 4 6.20 37.01 -67.04
N LEU A 5 7.48 36.75 -66.73
CA LEU A 5 7.92 36.01 -65.54
C LEU A 5 8.10 37.01 -64.38
N ILE A 6 7.26 36.92 -63.34
CA ILE A 6 7.39 37.70 -62.10
C ILE A 6 8.20 36.86 -61.11
N ILE A 7 9.40 37.33 -60.75
CA ILE A 7 10.23 36.69 -59.72
C ILE A 7 9.78 37.24 -58.35
N LEU A 8 9.12 36.39 -57.57
CA LEU A 8 8.73 36.66 -56.18
C LEU A 8 9.88 36.25 -55.25
N VAL A 9 10.59 37.23 -54.69
CA VAL A 9 11.62 36.99 -53.67
C VAL A 9 10.93 36.82 -52.32
N PHE A 10 10.82 35.58 -51.84
CA PHE A 10 10.34 35.27 -50.50
C PHE A 10 11.47 35.52 -49.49
N PHE A 11 11.33 36.59 -48.70
CA PHE A 11 12.19 36.87 -47.56
C PHE A 11 11.76 35.95 -46.40
N GLN A 12 12.45 34.83 -46.20
CA GLN A 12 12.22 33.96 -45.04
C GLN A 12 12.77 34.62 -43.77
N CYS A 13 11.87 35.21 -42.99
CA CYS A 13 12.17 35.64 -41.62
C CYS A 13 12.10 34.40 -40.73
N SER A 14 13.25 33.81 -40.38
CA SER A 14 13.33 32.74 -39.40
C SER A 14 13.16 33.33 -38.00
N LEU A 15 11.94 33.26 -37.47
CA LEU A 15 11.65 33.46 -36.05
C LEU A 15 12.32 32.32 -35.27
N GLY A 16 13.53 32.57 -34.77
CA GLY A 16 14.19 31.72 -33.80
C GLY A 16 13.43 31.78 -32.48
N PHE A 17 12.57 30.80 -32.21
CA PHE A 17 12.08 30.56 -30.85
C PHE A 17 13.25 30.04 -30.02
N THR A 18 13.92 30.92 -29.26
CA THR A 18 14.79 30.49 -28.18
C THR A 18 13.92 29.87 -27.10
N GLN A 19 13.86 28.53 -27.04
CA GLN A 19 13.35 27.85 -25.86
C GLN A 19 14.25 28.22 -24.67
N VAL A 20 13.68 28.96 -23.72
CA VAL A 20 14.27 29.11 -22.39
C VAL A 20 14.33 27.70 -21.81
N LYS A 21 15.52 27.08 -21.77
CA LYS A 21 15.75 25.84 -21.03
C LYS A 21 15.44 26.13 -19.56
N GLY A 22 14.26 25.70 -19.11
CA GLY A 22 13.95 25.64 -17.68
C GLY A 22 14.98 24.80 -16.95
N LYS A 23 15.30 25.18 -15.72
CA LYS A 23 16.18 24.45 -14.79
C LYS A 23 15.89 22.94 -14.83
N ASP A 24 16.93 22.12 -14.90
CA ASP A 24 16.84 20.66 -14.89
C ASP A 24 16.45 20.14 -13.49
N ASP A 25 15.18 20.29 -13.11
CA ASP A 25 14.66 19.72 -11.86
C ASP A 25 14.64 18.19 -11.95
N LYS A 26 15.11 17.52 -10.90
CA LYS A 26 15.08 16.05 -10.79
C LYS A 26 14.06 15.63 -9.72
N PRO A 27 13.28 14.56 -9.94
CA PRO A 27 12.30 14.11 -8.97
C PRO A 27 12.98 13.59 -7.70
N PHE A 28 12.44 13.97 -6.54
CA PHE A 28 12.77 13.35 -5.26
C PHE A 28 11.83 12.17 -5.02
N VAL A 29 12.30 10.95 -5.27
CA VAL A 29 11.48 9.75 -5.27
C VAL A 29 11.65 8.99 -3.95
N LEU A 30 10.57 8.88 -3.17
CA LEU A 30 10.56 8.10 -1.92
C LEU A 30 10.41 6.60 -2.15
N GLY A 31 9.71 6.19 -3.22
CA GLY A 31 9.40 4.80 -3.48
C GLY A 31 8.89 4.55 -4.90
N TYR A 32 8.42 3.33 -5.14
CA TYR A 32 7.94 2.85 -6.43
C TYR A 32 6.44 2.56 -6.38
N ILE A 33 5.75 2.77 -7.49
CA ILE A 33 4.35 2.34 -7.64
C ILE A 33 4.34 1.00 -8.37
N ASN A 34 3.58 0.05 -7.86
CA ASN A 34 3.33 -1.26 -8.46
C ASN A 34 1.83 -1.47 -8.60
N GLU A 35 1.42 -2.26 -9.58
CA GLU A 35 0.02 -2.61 -9.80
C GLU A 35 -0.15 -4.14 -9.82
N ILE A 36 -1.22 -4.62 -9.20
CA ILE A 36 -1.65 -6.02 -9.26
C ILE A 36 -3.07 -6.05 -9.80
N GLN A 37 -3.30 -6.83 -10.86
CA GLN A 37 -4.65 -7.21 -11.25
C GLN A 37 -5.12 -8.35 -10.33
N SER A 38 -6.03 -8.04 -9.40
CA SER A 38 -6.53 -9.01 -8.42
C SER A 38 -7.66 -9.84 -9.00
N LYS A 39 -7.58 -11.16 -8.85
CA LYS A 39 -8.70 -12.06 -9.16
C LYS A 39 -9.67 -12.11 -7.97
N GLU A 40 -9.12 -12.17 -6.75
CA GLU A 40 -9.91 -12.20 -5.51
C GLU A 40 -10.82 -10.97 -5.36
N LEU A 41 -10.38 -9.80 -5.84
CA LEU A 41 -11.16 -8.55 -5.81
C LEU A 41 -11.77 -8.16 -7.15
N SER A 42 -11.41 -8.85 -8.24
CA SER A 42 -11.83 -8.51 -9.62
C SER A 42 -11.55 -7.05 -10.01
N GLU A 43 -10.47 -6.48 -9.49
CA GLU A 43 -10.08 -5.09 -9.75
C GLU A 43 -8.56 -4.93 -9.70
N LYS A 44 -8.08 -3.80 -10.19
CA LYS A 44 -6.66 -3.45 -10.12
C LYS A 44 -6.36 -2.80 -8.76
N ARG A 45 -5.29 -3.25 -8.10
CA ARG A 45 -4.79 -2.69 -6.83
C ARG A 45 -3.45 -2.00 -7.04
N VAL A 46 -3.32 -0.82 -6.46
CA VAL A 46 -2.08 -0.04 -6.45
C VAL A 46 -1.33 -0.29 -5.15
N LEU A 47 -0.02 -0.45 -5.27
CA LEU A 47 0.91 -0.63 -4.15
C LEU A 47 2.01 0.43 -4.21
N ASN A 48 2.29 1.06 -3.08
CA ASN A 48 3.43 1.94 -2.90
C ASN A 48 4.54 1.19 -2.18
N ILE A 49 5.74 1.16 -2.76
CA ILE A 49 6.84 0.31 -2.31
C ILE A 49 8.03 1.18 -1.92
N TYR A 50 8.46 1.07 -0.66
CA TYR A 50 9.74 1.59 -0.20
C TYR A 50 10.72 0.46 -0.04
N LEU A 51 11.93 0.65 -0.56
CA LEU A 51 13.05 -0.26 -0.38
C LEU A 51 14.06 0.39 0.56
N PRO A 52 14.57 -0.35 1.56
CA PRO A 52 15.50 0.22 2.53
C PRO A 52 16.83 0.58 1.87
N GLU A 53 17.55 1.51 2.48
CA GLU A 53 18.87 1.93 1.99
C GLU A 53 19.81 0.73 1.80
N GLY A 54 20.44 0.67 0.62
CA GLY A 54 21.36 -0.42 0.26
C GLY A 54 20.68 -1.69 -0.25
N TYR A 55 19.35 -1.68 -0.45
CA TYR A 55 18.66 -2.77 -1.13
C TYR A 55 19.24 -3.00 -2.54
N LYS A 56 19.61 -4.25 -2.84
CA LYS A 56 20.06 -4.71 -4.16
C LYS A 56 19.42 -6.06 -4.46
N GLN A 57 18.99 -6.24 -5.70
CA GLN A 57 18.31 -7.48 -6.11
C GLN A 57 19.29 -8.66 -6.24
N GLU A 58 20.57 -8.36 -6.41
CA GLU A 58 21.65 -9.33 -6.63
C GLU A 58 22.18 -9.90 -5.31
N ASP A 59 21.94 -9.20 -4.20
CA ASP A 59 22.46 -9.59 -2.89
C ASP A 59 21.69 -10.79 -2.28
N SER A 60 22.32 -11.48 -1.33
CA SER A 60 21.71 -12.57 -0.58
C SER A 60 20.86 -12.10 0.61
N VAL A 61 20.95 -10.83 0.99
CA VAL A 61 20.24 -10.23 2.11
C VAL A 61 18.73 -10.22 1.83
N LYS A 62 17.94 -10.69 2.79
CA LYS A 62 16.48 -10.63 2.76
C LYS A 62 15.94 -9.77 3.89
N TYR A 63 14.86 -9.05 3.62
CA TYR A 63 14.32 -8.01 4.48
C TYR A 63 12.94 -8.40 5.03
N PRO A 64 12.62 -8.04 6.29
CA PRO A 64 11.24 -8.05 6.78
C PRO A 64 10.36 -7.13 5.93
N VAL A 65 9.07 -7.46 5.85
CA VAL A 65 8.09 -6.69 5.08
C VAL A 65 7.02 -6.10 5.99
N ILE A 66 6.82 -4.79 5.87
CA ILE A 66 5.76 -4.05 6.56
C ILE A 66 4.65 -3.80 5.54
N TYR A 67 3.48 -4.39 5.75
CA TYR A 67 2.28 -4.13 4.99
C TYR A 67 1.46 -3.07 5.70
N LEU A 68 1.22 -1.94 5.02
CA LEU A 68 0.53 -0.78 5.56
C LEU A 68 -0.83 -0.65 4.87
N LEU A 69 -1.90 -0.86 5.63
CA LEU A 69 -3.26 -0.47 5.23
C LEU A 69 -3.35 1.06 5.19
N ASP A 70 -4.26 1.60 4.39
CA ASP A 70 -4.33 3.07 4.14
C ASP A 70 -3.00 3.63 3.59
N GLY A 71 -2.31 2.80 2.80
CA GLY A 71 -0.95 3.04 2.33
C GLY A 71 -0.89 3.72 0.95
N SER A 72 -1.85 4.58 0.62
CA SER A 72 -1.78 5.43 -0.58
C SER A 72 -0.67 6.48 -0.44
N ALA A 73 -0.15 6.99 -1.56
CA ALA A 73 0.99 7.94 -1.55
C ALA A 73 0.63 9.30 -0.93
N ASP A 74 -0.66 9.62 -0.91
CA ASP A 74 -1.30 10.80 -0.31
C ASP A 74 -1.98 10.50 1.03
N GLU A 75 -1.75 9.31 1.61
CA GLU A 75 -2.24 8.87 2.93
C GLU A 75 -1.04 8.52 3.86
N ASP A 76 -1.09 7.40 4.57
CA ASP A 76 -0.15 7.07 5.65
C ASP A 76 1.24 6.65 5.14
N PHE A 77 1.37 6.31 3.85
CA PHE A 77 2.60 5.74 3.31
C PHE A 77 3.82 6.64 3.50
N ILE A 78 3.71 7.94 3.21
CA ILE A 78 4.83 8.88 3.32
C ILE A 78 5.25 9.07 4.78
N HIS A 79 4.29 9.09 5.71
CA HIS A 79 4.53 9.31 7.13
C HIS A 79 5.19 8.11 7.77
N VAL A 80 4.65 6.91 7.54
CA VAL A 80 5.19 5.67 8.08
C VAL A 80 6.55 5.38 7.47
N THR A 81 6.72 5.55 6.16
CA THR A 81 8.00 5.32 5.49
C THR A 81 9.10 6.25 6.00
N GLY A 82 8.79 7.54 6.20
CA GLY A 82 9.75 8.49 6.79
C GLY A 82 10.20 8.07 8.19
N LEU A 83 9.27 7.59 9.02
CA LEU A 83 9.60 7.06 10.35
C LEU A 83 10.46 5.79 10.28
N ILE A 84 10.13 4.85 9.39
CA ILE A 84 10.93 3.63 9.19
C ILE A 84 12.34 3.98 8.72
N GLN A 85 12.47 4.85 7.71
CA GLN A 85 13.76 5.31 7.21
C GLN A 85 14.60 5.96 8.31
N PHE A 86 14.01 6.89 9.07
CA PHE A 86 14.69 7.55 10.18
C PHE A 86 15.20 6.53 11.22
N ASN A 87 14.35 5.58 11.60
CA ASN A 87 14.72 4.56 12.59
C ASN A 87 15.68 3.48 12.03
N ASN A 88 15.86 3.41 10.71
CA ASN A 88 16.82 2.52 10.02
C ASN A 88 18.22 3.12 9.89
N PHE A 89 18.42 4.42 10.12
CA PHE A 89 19.75 5.01 10.05
C PHE A 89 20.72 4.30 10.98
N SER A 90 21.97 4.09 10.53
CA SER A 90 22.97 3.28 11.25
C SER A 90 23.28 3.80 12.66
N TRP A 91 23.15 5.10 12.89
CA TRP A 91 23.33 5.74 14.20
C TRP A 91 22.07 5.72 15.09
N ILE A 92 20.91 5.31 14.58
CA ILE A 92 19.67 5.13 15.36
C ILE A 92 19.37 3.65 15.56
N ASN A 93 19.32 2.87 14.47
CA ASN A 93 19.22 1.41 14.44
C ASN A 93 18.15 0.81 15.38
N ARG A 94 16.94 1.40 15.39
CA ARG A 94 15.83 0.99 16.27
C ARG A 94 14.90 -0.04 15.64
N VAL A 95 14.81 -0.02 14.31
CA VAL A 95 14.03 -0.99 13.54
C VAL A 95 14.92 -1.57 12.45
N PRO A 96 14.78 -2.86 12.09
CA PRO A 96 15.57 -3.45 11.03
C PRO A 96 15.22 -2.80 9.69
N LYS A 97 16.20 -2.77 8.77
CA LYS A 97 15.95 -2.37 7.38
C LYS A 97 14.80 -3.21 6.84
N SER A 98 13.75 -2.56 6.36
CA SER A 98 12.48 -3.22 6.01
C SER A 98 11.96 -2.72 4.66
N ILE A 99 11.31 -3.61 3.92
CA ILE A 99 10.49 -3.22 2.76
C ILE A 99 9.15 -2.72 3.31
N VAL A 100 8.67 -1.56 2.87
CA VAL A 100 7.31 -1.08 3.20
C VAL A 100 6.44 -1.19 1.97
N VAL A 101 5.29 -1.84 2.12
CA VAL A 101 4.28 -2.07 1.09
C VAL A 101 3.00 -1.37 1.54
N GLY A 102 2.79 -0.15 1.06
CA GLY A 102 1.53 0.58 1.22
C GLY A 102 0.48 0.04 0.27
N ILE A 103 -0.68 -0.32 0.81
CA ILE A 103 -1.81 -0.86 0.04
C ILE A 103 -2.80 0.29 -0.16
N ALA A 104 -2.89 0.81 -1.38
CA ALA A 104 -3.81 1.91 -1.68
C ALA A 104 -5.26 1.43 -1.65
N ASN A 105 -6.17 2.29 -1.21
CA ASN A 105 -7.59 2.00 -1.12
C ASN A 105 -8.29 2.12 -2.49
N VAL A 106 -9.31 1.30 -2.71
CA VAL A 106 -10.31 1.51 -3.79
C VAL A 106 -11.67 1.76 -3.15
N ASP A 107 -12.13 0.82 -2.31
CA ASP A 107 -13.26 1.02 -1.42
C ASP A 107 -12.90 0.52 -0.02
N ARG A 108 -12.44 1.47 0.80
CA ARG A 108 -12.00 1.20 2.17
C ARG A 108 -13.10 0.58 3.04
N ARG A 109 -14.36 0.99 2.85
CA ARG A 109 -15.48 0.49 3.65
C ARG A 109 -15.77 -0.97 3.32
N ARG A 110 -15.80 -1.30 2.04
CA ARG A 110 -15.95 -2.66 1.53
C ARG A 110 -14.84 -3.58 2.01
N ASP A 111 -13.59 -3.13 1.86
CA ASP A 111 -12.41 -3.96 2.07
C ASP A 111 -12.09 -4.20 3.55
N PHE A 112 -12.41 -3.24 4.43
CA PHE A 112 -11.95 -3.27 5.83
C PHE A 112 -13.04 -3.68 6.83
N THR A 113 -14.25 -4.01 6.36
CA THR A 113 -15.36 -4.44 7.22
C THR A 113 -15.90 -5.81 6.82
N PHE A 114 -16.20 -6.63 7.82
CA PHE A 114 -16.99 -7.85 7.68
C PHE A 114 -18.49 -7.53 7.83
N PRO A 115 -19.40 -8.42 7.39
CA PRO A 115 -20.84 -8.13 7.41
C PRO A 115 -21.31 -7.77 8.82
N SER A 116 -22.12 -6.70 8.92
CA SER A 116 -22.77 -6.30 10.16
C SER A 116 -24.25 -6.68 10.14
N GLY A 117 -24.78 -7.11 11.29
CA GLY A 117 -26.22 -7.32 11.49
C GLY A 117 -27.01 -6.05 11.81
N ILE A 118 -26.34 -4.90 11.96
CA ILE A 118 -26.92 -3.63 12.43
C ILE A 118 -27.36 -2.80 11.22
N LYS A 119 -28.65 -2.41 11.18
CA LYS A 119 -29.22 -1.68 10.04
C LYS A 119 -28.57 -0.32 9.82
N GLU A 120 -28.31 0.42 10.90
CA GLU A 120 -27.68 1.74 10.85
C GLU A 120 -26.28 1.66 10.23
N GLU A 121 -25.50 0.64 10.59
CA GLU A 121 -24.18 0.41 10.01
C GLU A 121 -24.27 0.04 8.53
N GLN A 122 -25.23 -0.79 8.13
CA GLN A 122 -25.49 -1.13 6.72
C GLN A 122 -25.85 0.11 5.89
N GLU A 123 -26.63 1.04 6.44
CA GLU A 123 -27.02 2.27 5.77
C GLU A 123 -25.85 3.27 5.64
N TRP A 124 -25.04 3.41 6.69
CA TRP A 124 -23.88 4.30 6.70
C TRP A 124 -22.70 3.73 5.88
N TYR A 125 -22.58 2.41 5.81
CA TYR A 125 -21.53 1.68 5.12
C TYR A 125 -22.11 0.73 4.06
N LYS A 126 -22.78 1.32 3.07
CA LYS A 126 -23.52 0.58 2.02
C LYS A 126 -22.70 -0.49 1.28
N THR A 127 -21.39 -0.34 1.20
CA THR A 127 -20.50 -1.26 0.49
C THR A 127 -19.79 -2.27 1.42
N ALA A 128 -20.02 -2.20 2.73
CA ALA A 128 -19.37 -3.02 3.74
C ALA A 128 -19.54 -4.53 3.55
N GLY A 129 -18.75 -5.29 4.31
CA GLY A 129 -18.96 -6.71 4.51
C GLY A 129 -18.20 -7.62 3.57
N LYS A 130 -17.11 -7.13 2.97
CA LYS A 130 -16.29 -7.89 2.00
C LYS A 130 -14.84 -8.06 2.44
N SER A 131 -14.52 -7.84 3.72
CA SER A 131 -13.17 -8.04 4.24
C SER A 131 -12.60 -9.43 3.95
N ALA A 132 -13.41 -10.48 3.95
CA ALA A 132 -12.96 -11.83 3.60
C ALA A 132 -12.30 -11.91 2.21
N ALA A 133 -12.83 -11.20 1.20
CA ALA A 133 -12.24 -11.15 -0.13
C ALA A 133 -10.92 -10.36 -0.14
N PHE A 134 -10.85 -9.27 0.62
CA PHE A 134 -9.63 -8.47 0.75
C PHE A 134 -8.51 -9.22 1.51
N ILE A 135 -8.85 -9.96 2.56
CA ILE A 135 -7.93 -10.85 3.27
C ILE A 135 -7.43 -11.96 2.32
N SER A 136 -8.31 -12.52 1.49
CA SER A 136 -7.95 -13.52 0.48
C SER A 136 -6.99 -12.95 -0.57
N PHE A 137 -7.21 -11.71 -1.02
CA PHE A 137 -6.25 -10.98 -1.87
C PHE A 137 -4.88 -10.83 -1.18
N ILE A 138 -4.85 -10.42 0.09
CA ILE A 138 -3.60 -10.28 0.84
C ILE A 138 -2.83 -11.62 0.86
N GLU A 139 -3.52 -12.70 1.22
CA GLU A 139 -2.96 -14.03 1.39
C GLU A 139 -2.48 -14.66 0.09
N LYS A 140 -3.32 -14.66 -0.94
CA LYS A 140 -3.10 -15.46 -2.16
C LYS A 140 -2.43 -14.71 -3.28
N GLU A 141 -2.47 -13.37 -3.26
CA GLU A 141 -1.99 -12.55 -4.38
C GLU A 141 -0.92 -11.58 -3.93
N LEU A 142 -1.19 -10.72 -2.94
CA LEU A 142 -0.28 -9.66 -2.53
C LEU A 142 1.02 -10.20 -1.92
N LYS A 143 0.93 -11.04 -0.89
CA LYS A 143 2.13 -11.60 -0.24
C LYS A 143 2.99 -12.38 -1.24
N PRO A 144 2.45 -13.35 -2.02
CA PRO A 144 3.22 -14.04 -3.05
C PRO A 144 3.83 -13.11 -4.11
N PHE A 145 3.12 -12.04 -4.50
CA PHE A 145 3.66 -11.06 -5.45
C PHE A 145 4.90 -10.36 -4.89
N ILE A 146 4.84 -9.90 -3.63
CA ILE A 146 5.96 -9.22 -2.98
C ILE A 146 7.14 -10.19 -2.78
N GLU A 147 6.87 -11.41 -2.29
CA GLU A 147 7.91 -12.43 -2.05
C GLU A 147 8.61 -12.88 -3.34
N LYS A 148 7.89 -12.92 -4.46
CA LYS A 148 8.46 -13.25 -5.77
C LYS A 148 9.30 -12.11 -6.34
N LYS A 149 8.85 -10.87 -6.15
CA LYS A 149 9.45 -9.69 -6.79
C LYS A 149 10.63 -9.12 -6.01
N TYR A 150 10.54 -9.14 -4.68
CA TYR A 150 11.50 -8.52 -3.79
C TYR A 150 12.18 -9.54 -2.87
N LYS A 151 13.31 -9.15 -2.28
CA LYS A 151 14.07 -9.95 -1.31
C LYS A 151 13.37 -9.95 0.05
N ALA A 152 12.17 -10.49 0.14
CA ALA A 152 11.43 -10.64 1.39
C ALA A 152 11.90 -11.88 2.18
N ASN A 153 12.01 -11.77 3.50
CA ASN A 153 12.11 -12.91 4.40
C ASN A 153 10.72 -13.27 4.98
N THR A 154 10.67 -14.21 5.93
CA THR A 154 9.41 -14.66 6.53
C THR A 154 8.83 -13.70 7.56
N GLU A 155 9.59 -12.70 8.02
CA GLU A 155 9.09 -11.69 8.95
C GLU A 155 8.17 -10.71 8.23
N SER A 156 6.94 -10.58 8.73
CA SER A 156 5.94 -9.70 8.15
C SER A 156 5.08 -9.05 9.21
N MET A 157 4.91 -7.74 9.06
CA MET A 157 4.12 -6.89 9.94
C MET A 157 2.91 -6.33 9.18
N LEU A 158 1.75 -6.30 9.83
CA LEU A 158 0.59 -5.54 9.36
C LEU A 158 0.37 -4.32 10.24
N ILE A 159 0.23 -3.15 9.62
CA ILE A 159 -0.11 -1.89 10.29
C ILE A 159 -1.48 -1.43 9.80
N GLY A 160 -2.37 -1.08 10.74
CA GLY A 160 -3.70 -0.57 10.42
C GLY A 160 -4.28 0.33 11.50
N GLN A 161 -5.00 1.36 11.08
CA GLN A 161 -5.64 2.36 11.94
C GLN A 161 -7.16 2.43 11.69
N SER A 162 -7.96 2.67 12.73
CA SER A 162 -9.44 2.75 12.61
C SER A 162 -10.05 1.49 11.97
N LEU A 163 -10.68 1.57 10.79
CA LEU A 163 -11.15 0.38 10.05
C LEU A 163 -9.99 -0.50 9.59
N GLY A 164 -8.83 0.07 9.26
CA GLY A 164 -7.62 -0.73 9.02
C GLY A 164 -7.21 -1.51 10.27
N GLY A 165 -7.39 -0.92 11.46
CA GLY A 165 -7.21 -1.61 12.74
C GLY A 165 -8.25 -2.69 12.99
N LEU A 166 -9.51 -2.47 12.57
CA LEU A 166 -10.58 -3.48 12.59
C LEU A 166 -10.18 -4.69 11.72
N LEU A 167 -9.78 -4.46 10.48
CA LEU A 167 -9.33 -5.50 9.56
C LEU A 167 -8.09 -6.23 10.11
N ALA A 168 -7.09 -5.49 10.61
CA ALA A 168 -5.91 -6.09 11.19
C ALA A 168 -6.24 -7.00 12.40
N THR A 169 -7.21 -6.59 13.22
CA THR A 169 -7.72 -7.40 14.33
C THR A 169 -8.45 -8.64 13.81
N GLU A 170 -9.28 -8.51 12.77
CA GLU A 170 -9.94 -9.66 12.13
C GLU A 170 -8.93 -10.68 11.61
N ILE A 171 -7.88 -10.22 10.93
CA ILE A 171 -6.82 -11.09 10.41
C ILE A 171 -6.09 -11.77 11.57
N LEU A 172 -5.71 -11.03 12.62
CA LEU A 172 -5.05 -11.61 13.80
C LEU A 172 -5.89 -12.74 14.42
N LEU A 173 -7.20 -12.56 14.56
CA LEU A 173 -8.07 -13.54 15.22
C LEU A 173 -8.43 -14.73 14.31
N LYS A 174 -8.66 -14.49 13.01
CA LYS A 174 -9.16 -15.52 12.08
C LYS A 174 -8.06 -16.22 11.27
N LYS A 175 -6.95 -15.53 11.01
CA LYS A 175 -5.82 -16.02 10.21
C LYS A 175 -4.47 -15.54 10.79
N PRO A 176 -4.15 -15.89 12.05
CA PRO A 176 -2.94 -15.41 12.74
C PRO A 176 -1.64 -15.79 12.04
N TYR A 177 -1.65 -16.82 11.19
CA TYR A 177 -0.48 -17.26 10.42
C TYR A 177 -0.08 -16.30 9.29
N LEU A 178 -0.93 -15.32 8.91
CA LEU A 178 -0.64 -14.41 7.80
C LEU A 178 0.44 -13.37 8.12
N PHE A 179 0.53 -12.93 9.37
CA PHE A 179 1.53 -11.97 9.81
C PHE A 179 2.05 -12.38 11.19
N ASN A 180 3.34 -12.18 11.42
CA ASN A 180 3.95 -12.47 12.72
C ASN A 180 4.02 -11.24 13.64
N LYS A 181 3.77 -10.03 13.11
CA LYS A 181 3.77 -8.78 13.87
C LYS A 181 2.55 -7.94 13.48
N TYR A 182 1.99 -7.22 14.44
CA TYR A 182 0.85 -6.34 14.22
C TYR A 182 1.05 -5.02 14.95
N VAL A 183 0.68 -3.92 14.30
CA VAL A 183 0.51 -2.60 14.92
C VAL A 183 -0.92 -2.16 14.64
N ILE A 184 -1.77 -2.31 15.66
CA ILE A 184 -3.22 -2.07 15.55
C ILE A 184 -3.54 -0.80 16.34
N ILE A 185 -3.92 0.25 15.64
CA ILE A 185 -4.05 1.60 16.20
C ILE A 185 -5.52 2.01 16.22
N SER A 186 -6.06 2.27 17.42
CA SER A 186 -7.45 2.70 17.62
C SER A 186 -8.46 1.91 16.76
N PRO A 187 -8.47 0.56 16.86
CA PRO A 187 -9.28 -0.27 15.98
C PRO A 187 -10.76 0.01 16.20
N SER A 188 -11.54 0.06 15.12
CA SER A 188 -12.99 0.29 15.15
C SER A 188 -13.79 -0.92 15.67
N LEU A 189 -13.44 -1.44 16.84
CA LEU A 189 -14.03 -2.63 17.47
C LEU A 189 -15.46 -2.42 17.97
N TRP A 190 -16.05 -1.23 17.75
CA TRP A 190 -17.48 -0.99 17.94
C TRP A 190 -18.33 -1.65 16.85
N TRP A 191 -17.74 -1.92 15.68
CA TRP A 191 -18.42 -2.49 14.51
C TRP A 191 -19.15 -3.80 14.84
N ASP A 192 -20.37 -3.95 14.32
CA ASP A 192 -21.22 -5.14 14.51
C ASP A 192 -21.41 -5.49 16.00
N ASP A 193 -21.72 -4.47 16.80
CA ASP A 193 -21.91 -4.59 18.27
C ASP A 193 -20.71 -5.29 18.96
N GLY A 194 -19.50 -4.94 18.51
CA GLY A 194 -18.25 -5.49 19.01
C GLY A 194 -18.12 -7.01 18.88
N SER A 195 -18.65 -7.60 17.80
CA SER A 195 -18.64 -9.05 17.61
C SER A 195 -17.23 -9.66 17.60
N LEU A 196 -16.20 -8.96 17.13
CA LEU A 196 -14.81 -9.44 17.23
C LEU A 196 -14.31 -9.57 18.68
N LEU A 197 -14.73 -8.69 19.59
CA LEU A 197 -14.37 -8.79 21.01
C LEU A 197 -14.99 -10.03 21.64
N LYS A 198 -16.20 -10.40 21.23
CA LYS A 198 -16.90 -11.62 21.67
C LYS A 198 -16.22 -12.89 21.15
N TYR A 199 -15.56 -12.81 19.99
CA TYR A 199 -14.84 -13.92 19.36
C TYR A 199 -13.41 -14.14 19.93
N ALA A 200 -12.74 -13.08 20.38
CA ALA A 200 -11.32 -13.11 20.78
C ALA A 200 -10.96 -14.13 21.87
N PRO A 201 -11.75 -14.34 22.95
CA PRO A 201 -11.41 -15.30 24.00
C PRO A 201 -11.25 -16.73 23.47
N GLN A 202 -12.05 -17.13 22.48
CA GLN A 202 -12.06 -18.49 21.92
C GLN A 202 -10.78 -18.81 21.13
N THR A 203 -10.14 -17.78 20.56
CA THR A 203 -8.99 -17.92 19.66
C THR A 203 -7.67 -17.69 20.39
N LEU A 204 -7.63 -16.76 21.35
CA LEU A 204 -6.42 -16.45 22.12
C LEU A 204 -6.12 -17.47 23.23
N SER A 205 -7.15 -18.11 23.81
CA SER A 205 -6.93 -19.15 24.84
C SER A 205 -6.28 -20.42 24.29
N VAL A 206 -6.40 -20.67 22.98
CA VAL A 206 -5.79 -21.83 22.30
C VAL A 206 -4.28 -21.62 22.11
N HIS A 207 -3.83 -20.38 21.95
CA HIS A 207 -2.43 -20.04 21.72
C HIS A 207 -1.60 -19.87 23.01
N GLN A 208 -2.24 -19.85 24.19
CA GLN A 208 -1.54 -19.80 25.49
C GLN A 208 -1.14 -21.18 26.04
N LYS A 209 -1.52 -22.27 25.37
CA LYS A 209 -1.24 -23.65 25.79
C LYS A 209 -0.14 -24.35 24.99
N GLN A 210 0.65 -23.62 24.21
CA GLN A 210 1.87 -24.09 23.56
C GLN A 210 3.06 -23.32 24.13
#